data_AF-A0A3D0C6W7-F1
#
_entry.id   AF-A0A3D0C6W7-F1
#
_cell.length_a   1.000
_cell.length_b   1.000
_cell.length_c   1.000
_cell.angle_alpha   90.00
_cell.angle_beta   90.00
_cell.angle_gamma   90.00
#
_symmetry.space_group_name_H-M   'P 1'
#
loop_
_entity.id
_entity.type
_entity.pdbx_description
1 polymer ?
#
loop_
_entity_poly.entity_id
_entity_poly.type
_entity_poly.pdbx_seq_one_letter_code
_entity_poly.pdbx_strand_id
1 'polypeptide(L)' 'MKYLLQILVSVVLLLSIAFSSHAAVILQYHHVSDSTPASTSISPKQFEVHLQYLKDNNFKVVALSELIEGIKNQ' A
#
# COMPACT_ATOMS: atom_id res chain seq x y z
N MET A 1 35.93 -24.65 9.26
CA MET A 1 36.19 -23.63 8.22
C MET A 1 35.32 -23.83 6.97
N LYS A 2 35.44 -24.96 6.25
CA LYS A 2 34.69 -25.22 5.00
C LYS A 2 33.16 -25.10 5.12
N TYR A 3 32.55 -25.71 6.14
CA TYR A 3 31.09 -25.65 6.35
C TYR A 3 30.59 -24.25 6.73
N LEU A 4 31.39 -23.49 7.48
CA LEU A 4 31.06 -22.11 7.85
C LEU A 4 31.01 -21.21 6.60
N LEU A 5 31.97 -21.37 5.69
CA LEU A 5 32.00 -20.65 4.43
C LEU A 5 30.81 -21.04 3.54
N GLN A 6 30.46 -22.33 3.49
CA GLN A 6 29.28 -22.80 2.74
C GLN A 6 27.98 -22.21 3.28
N ILE A 7 27.79 -22.20 4.61
CA ILE A 7 26.62 -21.58 5.25
C ILE A 7 26.56 -20.09 4.96
N LEU A 8 27.69 -19.38 5.07
CA LEU A 8 27.75 -17.95 4.77
C LEU A 8 27.35 -17.67 3.32
N VAL A 9 27.87 -18.44 2.37
CA VAL A 9 27.52 -18.32 0.94
C VAL A 9 26.04 -18.62 0.70
N SER A 10 25.49 -19.66 1.33
CA SER A 10 24.07 -19.99 1.21
C SER A 10 23.16 -18.90 1.79
N VAL A 11 23.54 -18.29 2.92
CA VAL A 11 22.77 -17.18 3.51
C VAL A 11 22.82 -15.93 2.64
N VAL A 12 24.00 -15.56 2.12
CA VAL A 12 24.13 -14.43 1.18
C VAL A 12 23.30 -14.68 -0.07
N LEU A 13 23.36 -15.89 -0.64
CA LEU A 13 22.57 -16.26 -1.80
C LEU A 13 21.07 -16.14 -1.53
N LEU A 14 20.58 -16.64 -0.40
CA LEU A 14 19.16 -16.56 0.00
C LEU A 14 18.67 -15.11 0.17
N LEU A 15 19.50 -14.23 0.75
CA LEU A 15 19.16 -12.81 0.89
C LEU A 15 19.12 -12.08 -0.45
N SER A 16 19.86 -12.57 -1.45
CA SER A 16 19.93 -11.99 -2.79
C SER A 16 18.65 -12.19 -3.61
N ILE A 17 17.79 -13.14 -3.19
CA ILE A 17 16.56 -13.53 -3.90
C ILE A 17 15.31 -12.89 -3.26
N ALA A 18 15.48 -12.01 -2.28
CA ALA A 18 14.38 -11.31 -1.65
C ALA A 18 13.78 -10.29 -2.63
N PHE A 19 12.74 -10.69 -3.37
CA PHE A 19 11.99 -9.78 -4.23
C PHE A 19 11.03 -8.94 -3.41
N SER A 20 11.05 -7.62 -3.64
CA SER A 20 10.01 -6.73 -3.15
C SER A 20 8.74 -6.93 -3.98
N SER A 21 7.61 -7.15 -3.31
CA SER A 21 6.31 -7.21 -3.97
C SER A 21 5.86 -5.79 -4.32
N HIS A 22 5.39 -5.58 -5.56
CA HIS A 22 4.72 -4.37 -5.95
C HIS A 22 3.25 -4.49 -5.57
N ALA A 23 2.78 -3.58 -4.71
CA ALA A 23 1.40 -3.57 -4.25
C ALA A 23 0.86 -2.13 -4.23
N ALA A 24 -0.45 -2.02 -4.34
CA ALA A 24 -1.17 -0.77 -4.17
C ALA A 24 -2.40 -0.98 -3.30
N VAL A 25 -2.81 0.05 -2.58
CA VAL A 25 -3.96 0.02 -1.67
C VAL A 25 -5.11 0.78 -2.31
N ILE A 26 -6.29 0.16 -2.38
CA ILE A 26 -7.52 0.80 -2.85
C ILE A 26 -8.39 1.12 -1.62
N LEU A 27 -8.70 2.40 -1.43
CA LEU A 27 -9.62 2.86 -0.40
C LEU A 27 -10.99 3.11 -1.03
N GLN A 28 -12.04 2.49 -0.48
CA GLN A 28 -13.41 2.64 -0.95
C GLN A 28 -14.26 3.34 0.11
N TYR A 29 -14.90 4.43 -0.28
CA TYR A 29 -15.90 5.15 0.53
C TYR A 29 -17.25 5.06 -0.19
N HIS A 30 -18.33 4.75 0.54
CA HIS A 30 -19.67 4.68 -0.06
C HIS A 30 -20.32 6.06 -0.09
N HIS A 31 -20.41 6.73 1.06
CA HIS A 31 -20.94 8.09 1.19
C HIS A 31 -20.04 8.92 2.11
N VAL A 32 -19.72 10.15 1.69
CA VAL A 32 -19.07 11.16 2.52
C VAL A 32 -20.13 12.20 2.88
N SER A 33 -20.88 11.94 3.95
CA SER A 33 -22.02 12.77 4.36
C SER A 33 -22.42 12.52 5.81
N ASP A 34 -22.87 13.58 6.50
CA ASP A 34 -23.48 13.51 7.82
C ASP A 34 -24.99 13.18 7.77
N SER A 35 -25.59 13.16 6.57
CA SER A 35 -27.05 13.01 6.40
C SER A 35 -27.49 11.63 5.90
N THR A 36 -26.55 10.73 5.56
CA THR A 36 -26.84 9.37 5.09
C THR A 36 -26.69 8.33 6.21
N PRO A 37 -27.27 7.13 6.09
CA PRO A 37 -27.19 6.11 7.12
C PRO A 37 -25.74 5.80 7.54
N ALA A 38 -25.47 5.83 8.84
CA ALA A 38 -24.12 5.72 9.39
C ALA A 38 -23.42 4.38 9.12
N SER A 39 -24.18 3.30 8.82
CA SER A 39 -23.61 1.97 8.62
C SER A 39 -22.62 1.87 7.44
N THR A 40 -22.73 2.76 6.45
CA THR A 40 -21.80 2.82 5.29
C THR A 40 -21.29 4.23 5.00
N SER A 41 -21.59 5.20 5.87
CA SER A 41 -21.20 6.61 5.67
C SER A 41 -20.01 6.99 6.54
N ILE A 42 -19.21 7.93 6.05
CA ILE A 42 -18.20 8.65 6.82
C ILE A 42 -18.55 10.14 6.81
N SER A 43 -18.32 10.84 7.92
CA SER A 43 -18.51 12.29 7.94
C SER A 43 -17.46 12.98 7.08
N PRO A 44 -17.76 14.15 6.48
CA PRO A 44 -16.75 14.97 5.82
C PRO A 44 -15.56 15.27 6.73
N LYS A 45 -15.80 15.47 8.04
CA LYS A 45 -14.74 15.76 9.00
C LYS A 45 -13.80 14.56 9.23
N GLN A 46 -14.33 13.34 9.31
CA GLN A 46 -13.47 12.15 9.42
C GLN A 46 -12.76 11.82 8.11
N PHE A 47 -13.41 12.04 6.97
CA PHE A 47 -12.77 11.87 5.67
C PHE A 47 -11.55 12.79 5.52
N GLU A 48 -11.64 14.05 5.96
CA GLU A 48 -10.50 14.98 6.02
C GLU A 48 -9.33 14.42 6.85
N VAL A 49 -9.61 13.84 8.02
CA VAL A 49 -8.58 13.20 8.87
C VAL A 49 -7.88 12.05 8.14
N HIS A 50 -8.62 11.24 7.38
CA HIS A 50 -8.03 10.16 6.58
C HIS A 50 -7.10 10.71 5.49
N LEU A 51 -7.52 11.76 4.77
CA LEU A 51 -6.69 12.40 3.75
C LEU A 51 -5.43 13.04 4.34
N GLN A 52 -5.56 13.65 5.52
CA GLN A 52 -4.42 14.22 6.23
C GLN A 52 -3.42 13.12 6.65
N TYR A 53 -3.89 11.98 7.16
CA TYR A 53 -3.03 10.83 7.45
C TYR A 53 -2.26 10.36 6.23
N LEU A 54 -2.92 10.24 5.07
CA LEU A 54 -2.25 9.84 3.82
C LEU A 54 -1.15 10.82 3.43
N LYS A 55 -1.42 12.12 3.56
CA LYS A 55 -0.45 13.18 3.29
C LYS A 55 0.74 13.13 4.26
N ASP A 56 0.48 13.02 5.55
CA ASP A 56 1.50 13.06 6.60
C ASP A 56 2.44 11.84 6.55
N ASN A 57 1.96 10.71 6.03
CA ASN A 57 2.73 9.48 5.86
C ASN A 57 3.25 9.29 4.42
N ASN A 58 3.28 10.36 3.63
CA ASN A 58 3.85 10.38 2.28
C ASN A 58 3.24 9.35 1.30
N PHE A 59 1.97 8.99 1.47
CA PHE A 59 1.26 8.17 0.50
C PHE A 59 0.98 8.97 -0.78
N LYS A 60 1.27 8.36 -1.93
CA LYS A 60 0.87 8.92 -3.24
C LYS A 60 -0.55 8.45 -3.58
N VAL A 61 -1.51 9.36 -3.46
CA VAL A 61 -2.89 9.12 -3.90
C VAL A 61 -2.98 9.40 -5.40
N VAL A 62 -3.48 8.42 -6.16
CA VAL A 62 -3.66 8.50 -7.62
C VAL A 62 -5.08 8.08 -7.99
N ALA A 63 -5.51 8.44 -9.21
CA ALA A 63 -6.76 7.91 -9.74
C ALA A 63 -6.65 6.40 -9.95
N LEU A 64 -7.75 5.66 -9.73
CA LEU A 64 -7.77 4.20 -9.93
C LEU A 64 -7.37 3.83 -11.36
N SER A 65 -7.78 4.60 -12.36
CA SER A 65 -7.40 4.38 -13.77
C SER A 65 -5.88 4.41 -13.97
N GLU A 66 -5.18 5.36 -13.36
CA GLU A 66 -3.71 5.47 -13.43
C GLU A 66 -3.04 4.24 -12.79
N LEU A 67 -3.56 3.79 -11.66
CA LEU A 67 -3.05 2.59 -11.00
C LEU A 67 -3.24 1.34 -11.89
N ILE A 68 -4.43 1.17 -12.47
CA ILE A 68 -4.73 0.03 -13.35
C ILE A 68 -3.85 0.05 -14.60
N GLU A 69 -3.65 1.22 -15.21
CA GLU A 69 -2.74 1.37 -16.35
C GLU A 69 -1.30 1.04 -15.98
N GLY A 70 -0.83 1.52 -14.82
CA GLY A 70 0.51 1.21 -14.31
C GLY A 70 0.72 -0.30 -14.08
N ILE A 71 -0.26 -1.00 -13.51
CA ILE A 71 -0.18 -2.46 -13.30
C ILE A 71 -0.18 -3.24 -14.62
N LYS A 72 -0.98 -2.82 -15.61
CA LYS A 72 -1.03 -3.48 -16.92
C LYS A 72 0.29 -3.41 -17.70
N ASN A 73 1.10 -2.38 -17.43
CA ASN A 73 2.36 -2.13 -18.10
C ASN A 73 3.60 -2.62 -17.31
N GLN A 74 3.40 -3.33 -16.18
CA GLN A 74 4.45 -4.09 -15.49
C GLN A 74 4.70 -5.43 -16.19
#